data_AF-A0A9D1IP30-F1
#
_entry.id   AF-A0A9D1IP30-F1
#
_cell.length_a   1.000
_cell.length_b   1.000
_cell.length_c   1.000
_cell.angle_alpha   90.00
_cell.angle_beta   90.00
_cell.angle_gamma   90.00
#
_symmetry.space_group_name_H-M   'P 1'
#
loop_
_entity.id
_entity.type
_entity.pdbx_description
1 polymer ?
#
loop_
_entity_poly.entity_id
_entity_poly.type
_entity_poly.pdbx_seq_one_letter_code
_entity_poly.pdbx_strand_id
1 'polypeptide(L)'
;MFSGLSYTEISSIADQLGQKASSMQSLLEESIKPEMDKVGTDGVWSGDAAEQAKAEFNTLAAKFHEFYEAITDCSTYLKNTVARYQAVDRAVSGQK
;
A
#
# COMPACT_ATOMS: atom_id res chain seq x y z
N MET A 1 -32.67 10.83 1.60
CA MET A 1 -31.67 10.52 0.56
C MET A 1 -30.32 10.44 1.27
N PHE A 2 -29.77 9.25 1.48
CA PHE A 2 -28.40 9.13 2.01
C PHE A 2 -27.45 9.50 0.88
N SER A 3 -26.84 10.67 0.94
CA SER A 3 -25.86 11.16 -0.04
C SER A 3 -24.45 10.62 0.24
N GLY A 4 -24.33 9.36 0.66
CA GLY A 4 -23.07 8.73 1.04
C GLY A 4 -22.81 7.47 0.24
N LEU A 5 -21.52 7.10 0.12
CA LEU A 5 -21.10 5.82 -0.46
C LEU A 5 -21.74 4.66 0.32
N SER A 6 -22.22 3.65 -0.41
CA SER A 6 -22.72 2.40 0.18
C SER A 6 -21.61 1.58 0.83
N TYR A 7 -21.97 0.65 1.72
CA TYR A 7 -21.01 -0.29 2.30
C TYR A 7 -20.23 -1.08 1.25
N THR A 8 -20.88 -1.47 0.15
CA THR A 8 -20.24 -2.18 -0.95
C THR A 8 -19.22 -1.31 -1.67
N GLU A 9 -19.53 -0.03 -1.91
CA GLU A 9 -18.61 0.91 -2.54
C GLU A 9 -17.41 1.19 -1.65
N ILE A 10 -17.60 1.39 -0.34
CA ILE A 10 -16.51 1.62 0.61
C ILE A 10 -15.60 0.39 0.69
N SER A 11 -16.16 -0.81 0.78
CA SER A 11 -15.37 -2.05 0.78
C SER A 11 -14.57 -2.22 -0.52
N SER A 12 -15.19 -1.94 -1.67
CA SER A 12 -14.51 -1.99 -2.98
C SER A 12 -13.34 -1.01 -3.07
N ILE A 13 -13.53 0.23 -2.59
CA ILE A 13 -12.45 1.22 -2.52
C ILE A 13 -11.33 0.73 -1.60
N ALA A 14 -11.68 0.21 -0.42
CA ALA A 14 -10.69 -0.33 0.51
C ALA A 14 -9.89 -1.49 -0.11
N ASP A 15 -10.54 -2.41 -0.84
CA ASP A 15 -9.87 -3.49 -1.55
C ASP A 15 -8.91 -2.97 -2.63
N GLN A 16 -9.34 -1.98 -3.42
CA GLN A 16 -8.49 -1.36 -4.44
C GLN A 16 -7.28 -0.65 -3.83
N LEU A 17 -7.45 0.03 -2.69
CA LEU A 17 -6.35 0.66 -1.97
C LEU A 17 -5.33 -0.39 -1.51
N GLY A 18 -5.79 -1.47 -0.88
CA GLY A 18 -4.92 -2.57 -0.44
C GLY A 18 -4.19 -3.23 -1.60
N GLN A 19 -4.87 -3.50 -2.72
CA GLN A 19 -4.25 -4.07 -3.92
C GLN A 19 -3.16 -3.17 -4.49
N LYS A 20 -3.41 -1.85 -4.59
CA LYS A 20 -2.42 -0.89 -5.09
C LYS A 20 -1.20 -0.79 -4.17
N ALA A 21 -1.41 -0.79 -2.86
CA ALA A 21 -0.32 -0.82 -1.89
C ALA A 21 0.55 -2.08 -2.06
N SER A 22 -0.07 -3.26 -2.12
CA SER A 22 0.66 -4.52 -2.34
C SER A 22 1.39 -4.54 -3.69
N SER A 23 0.77 -4.11 -4.79
CA SER A 23 1.43 -4.02 -6.09
C SER A 23 2.64 -3.10 -6.07
N MET A 24 2.55 -1.96 -5.39
CA MET A 24 3.65 -1.03 -5.24
C MET A 24 4.81 -1.64 -4.44
N GLN A 25 4.50 -2.32 -3.33
CA GLN A 25 5.50 -3.01 -2.51
C GLN A 25 6.19 -4.13 -3.30
N SER A 26 5.45 -5.00 -3.99
CA SER A 26 6.03 -6.06 -4.81
C SER A 26 6.91 -5.49 -5.94
N LEU A 27 6.48 -4.41 -6.62
CA LEU A 27 7.32 -3.79 -7.65
C LEU A 27 8.65 -3.30 -7.08
N LEU A 28 8.62 -2.67 -5.90
CA LEU A 28 9.82 -2.15 -5.26
C LEU A 28 10.75 -3.30 -4.81
N GLU A 29 10.23 -4.24 -4.03
CA GLU A 29 11.02 -5.29 -3.37
C GLU A 29 11.44 -6.41 -4.33
N GLU A 30 10.57 -6.80 -5.26
CA GLU A 30 10.81 -7.97 -6.12
C GLU A 30 11.43 -7.60 -7.46
N SER A 31 11.24 -6.37 -7.96
CA SER A 31 11.72 -5.97 -9.29
C SER A 31 12.84 -4.95 -9.24
N ILE A 32 12.66 -3.83 -8.51
CA ILE A 32 13.58 -2.69 -8.62
C ILE A 32 14.77 -2.84 -7.66
N LYS A 33 14.51 -3.16 -6.39
CA LYS A 33 15.55 -3.29 -5.37
C LYS A 33 16.62 -4.34 -5.73
N PRO A 34 16.28 -5.53 -6.25
CA PRO A 34 17.29 -6.52 -6.64
C PRO A 34 18.21 -6.04 -7.76
N GLU A 35 17.70 -5.24 -8.70
CA GLU A 35 18.52 -4.66 -9.78
C GLU A 35 19.40 -3.52 -9.26
N MET A 36 18.86 -2.67 -8.39
CA MET A 36 19.63 -1.58 -7.75
C MET A 36 20.70 -2.09 -6.78
N ASP A 37 20.49 -3.24 -6.15
CA ASP A 37 21.50 -3.85 -5.27
C ASP A 37 22.75 -4.29 -6.02
N LYS A 38 22.62 -4.60 -7.32
CA LYS A 38 23.76 -4.90 -8.23
C LYS A 38 24.54 -3.64 -8.62
N VAL A 39 23.94 -2.46 -8.55
CA VAL A 39 24.64 -1.19 -8.78
C VAL A 39 25.66 -0.95 -7.66
N GLY A 40 26.85 -0.48 -8.02
CA GLY A 40 28.00 -0.35 -7.11
C GLY A 40 28.78 -1.66 -6.89
N THR A 41 28.42 -2.75 -7.57
CA THR A 41 29.23 -3.99 -7.60
C THR A 41 30.05 -4.09 -8.88
N ASP A 42 31.19 -4.79 -8.81
CA ASP A 42 32.08 -4.98 -9.96
C ASP A 42 31.37 -5.78 -11.07
N GLY A 43 31.19 -5.14 -12.23
CA GLY A 43 30.67 -5.78 -13.45
C GLY A 43 29.33 -5.24 -13.98
N VAL A 44 28.66 -4.33 -13.27
CA VAL A 44 27.39 -3.71 -13.74
C VAL A 44 27.57 -2.22 -13.99
N TRP A 45 27.72 -1.45 -12.93
CA TRP A 45 28.03 -0.02 -12.94
C TRP A 45 28.61 0.33 -11.57
N SER A 46 29.88 0.75 -11.55
CA SER A 46 30.64 1.03 -10.33
C SER A 46 31.32 2.40 -10.39
N GLY A 47 31.76 2.89 -9.23
CA GLY A 47 32.33 4.23 -9.02
C GLY A 47 31.37 5.19 -8.30
N ASP A 48 31.87 6.38 -7.95
CA ASP A 48 31.18 7.36 -7.08
C ASP A 48 29.75 7.68 -7.51
N ALA A 49 29.50 7.80 -8.82
CA ALA A 49 28.17 8.07 -9.36
C ALA A 49 27.18 6.91 -9.13
N ALA A 50 27.65 5.66 -9.19
CA ALA A 50 26.84 4.47 -8.94
C ALA A 50 26.50 4.36 -7.44
N GLU A 51 27.46 4.67 -6.56
CA GLU A 51 27.23 4.73 -5.12
C GLU A 51 26.21 5.82 -4.75
N GLN A 52 26.33 7.01 -5.36
CA GLN A 52 25.37 8.09 -5.17
C GLN A 52 23.96 7.68 -5.62
N ALA A 53 23.82 7.08 -6.81
CA ALA A 53 22.53 6.60 -7.31
C ALA A 53 21.91 5.55 -6.38
N LYS A 54 22.70 4.63 -5.82
CA LYS A 54 22.25 3.64 -4.85
C LYS A 54 21.80 4.28 -3.54
N ALA A 55 22.52 5.29 -3.05
CA ALA A 55 22.15 6.02 -1.85
C ALA A 55 20.83 6.81 -2.02
N GLU A 56 20.67 7.48 -3.15
CA GLU A 56 19.43 8.19 -3.51
C GLU A 56 18.25 7.21 -3.63
N PHE A 57 18.45 6.07 -4.30
CA PHE A 57 17.45 5.02 -4.39
C PHE A 57 17.04 4.49 -3.01
N ASN A 58 17.99 4.17 -2.14
CA ASN A 58 17.70 3.67 -0.79
C ASN A 58 16.90 4.69 0.04
N THR A 59 17.24 5.98 -0.10
CA THR A 59 16.51 7.07 0.57
C THR A 59 15.07 7.16 0.06
N LEU A 60 14.86 7.00 -1.24
CA LEU A 60 13.53 7.01 -1.84
C LEU A 60 12.73 5.75 -1.47
N ALA A 61 13.35 4.57 -1.53
CA ALA A 61 12.75 3.29 -1.21
C ALA A 61 12.19 3.25 0.22
N ALA A 62 12.88 3.87 1.19
CA ALA A 62 12.39 3.98 2.55
C ALA A 62 11.03 4.69 2.66
N LYS A 63 10.79 5.72 1.83
CA LYS A 63 9.51 6.46 1.84
C LYS A 63 8.34 5.62 1.33
N PHE A 64 8.59 4.70 0.41
CA PHE A 64 7.55 3.82 -0.12
C PHE A 64 6.98 2.89 0.96
N HIS A 65 7.77 2.52 1.96
CA HIS A 65 7.29 1.75 3.10
C HIS A 65 6.26 2.55 3.91
N GLU A 66 6.54 3.81 4.23
CA GLU A 66 5.60 4.69 4.93
C GLU A 66 4.29 4.86 4.15
N PHE A 67 4.36 5.00 2.82
CA PHE A 67 3.16 5.06 1.98
C PHE A 67 2.38 3.74 1.97
N TYR A 68 3.09 2.60 1.92
CA TYR A 68 2.48 1.28 1.97
C TYR A 68 1.70 1.08 3.27
N GLU A 69 2.31 1.39 4.42
CA GLU A 69 1.68 1.27 5.73
C GLU A 69 0.44 2.18 5.81
N ALA A 70 0.57 3.46 5.45
CA ALA A 70 -0.54 4.40 5.52
C ALA A 70 -1.75 3.99 4.66
N ILE A 71 -1.51 3.48 3.45
CA ILE A 71 -2.59 3.02 2.56
C ILE A 71 -3.23 1.73 3.09
N THR A 72 -2.42 0.82 3.63
CA THR A 72 -2.89 -0.47 4.19
C THR A 72 -3.72 -0.25 5.44
N ASP A 73 -3.29 0.66 6.32
CA ASP A 73 -4.02 1.07 7.51
C ASP A 73 -5.35 1.72 7.15
N CYS A 74 -5.35 2.61 6.15
CA CYS A 74 -6.57 3.23 5.64
C CYS A 74 -7.56 2.18 5.08
N SER A 75 -7.07 1.25 4.26
CA SER A 75 -7.88 0.13 3.73
C SER A 75 -8.50 -0.69 4.88
N THR A 76 -7.70 -1.04 5.88
CA THR A 76 -8.14 -1.82 7.05
C THR A 76 -9.17 -1.06 7.87
N TYR A 77 -8.94 0.24 8.11
CA TYR A 77 -9.85 1.11 8.82
C TYR A 77 -11.22 1.20 8.13
N LEU A 78 -11.24 1.38 6.80
CA LEU A 78 -12.49 1.43 6.04
C LEU A 78 -13.27 0.12 6.13
N LYS A 79 -12.60 -1.02 6.00
CA LYS A 79 -13.21 -2.36 6.16
C LYS A 79 -13.82 -2.55 7.54
N ASN A 80 -13.07 -2.20 8.59
CA ASN A 80 -13.54 -2.30 9.98
C ASN A 80 -14.74 -1.39 10.24
N THR A 81 -14.73 -0.19 9.66
CA THR A 81 -15.83 0.76 9.76
C THR A 81 -17.09 0.19 9.11
N VAL A 82 -17.00 -0.33 7.88
CA VAL A 82 -18.13 -0.99 7.22
C VAL A 82 -18.67 -2.16 8.03
N ALA A 83 -17.79 -3.05 8.51
CA ALA A 83 -18.19 -4.21 9.30
C ALA A 83 -18.94 -3.80 10.59
N ARG A 84 -18.46 -2.76 11.28
CA ARG A 84 -19.08 -2.24 12.49
C ARG A 84 -20.47 -1.66 12.22
N TYR A 85 -20.61 -0.83 11.19
CA TYR A 85 -21.89 -0.23 10.85
C TYR A 85 -22.92 -1.28 10.41
N GLN A 86 -22.51 -2.26 9.58
CA GLN A 86 -23.38 -3.38 9.22
C GLN A 86 -23.84 -4.21 10.43
N ALA A 87 -22.95 -4.44 11.40
CA ALA A 87 -23.31 -5.16 12.63
C ALA A 87 -24.34 -4.38 13.48
N VAL A 88 -24.16 -3.05 13.60
CA VAL A 88 -25.13 -2.18 14.29
C VAL A 88 -26.47 -2.19 13.56
N ASP A 89 -26.49 -2.05 12.25
CA ASP A 89 -27.72 -2.04 11.46
C ASP A 89 -28.51 -3.35 11.60
N ARG A 90 -27.84 -4.51 11.61
CA ARG A 90 -28.48 -5.82 11.88
C ARG A 90 -29.06 -5.90 13.28
N ALA A 91 -28.33 -5.41 14.28
CA ALA A 91 -28.78 -5.41 15.67
C ALA A 91 -30.02 -4.51 15.89
N VAL A 92 -30.07 -3.36 15.21
CA VAL A 92 -31.16 -2.38 15.32
C VAL A 92 -32.38 -2.79 14.49
N SER A 93 -32.17 -3.32 13.28
CA SER A 93 -33.27 -3.72 12.38
C SER A 93 -33.99 -5.01 12.81
N GLY A 94 -33.44 -5.76 13.77
CA GLY A 94 -34.02 -7.02 14.25
C GLY A 94 -34.00 -8.15 13.21
N GLN A 95 -33.42 -7.92 12.02
CA GLN A 95 -33.22 -8.94 11.01
C GLN A 95 -32.01 -9.80 11.39
N LYS A 96 -32.30 -10.98 11.95
CA LYS A 96 -31.37 -12.11 12.00
C LYS A 96 -31.16 -12.70 10.61
#